data_AF-A0A4Q5WG09-F1
#
_entry.id   AF-A0A4Q5WG09-F1
#
_cell.length_a   1.000
_cell.length_b   1.000
_cell.length_c   1.000
_cell.angle_alpha   90.00
_cell.angle_beta   90.00
_cell.angle_gamma   90.00
#
_symmetry.space_group_name_H-M   'P 1'
#
loop_
_entity.id
_entity.type
_entity.pdbx_description
1 polymer ?
#
loop_
_entity_poly.entity_id
_entity_poly.type
_entity_poly.pdbx_seq_one_letter_code
_entity_poly.pdbx_strand_id
1 'polypeptide(L)'
;MYQQVWQRYLPVIRIVMKRALSSDQVLPLNAPDFERLGLTRKSGYKFEIGLANGKLRNVIVDVPLAAALAQVLLEDAAVQAIIQEREFVFSLSPRFELSIRHIVAATVPEDEA
;
A
#
# COMPACT_ATOMS: atom_id res chain seq x y z
N MET A 1 -2.16 -5.77 16.42
CA MET A 1 -3.47 -6.43 16.11
C MET A 1 -3.71 -6.51 14.60
N TYR A 2 -3.67 -5.40 13.85
CA TYR A 2 -3.94 -5.41 12.39
C TYR A 2 -2.83 -5.99 11.50
N GLN A 3 -1.62 -6.25 12.02
CA GLN A 3 -0.55 -6.85 11.23
C GLN A 3 -0.92 -8.24 10.72
N GLN A 4 -1.68 -9.02 11.50
CA GLN A 4 -2.03 -10.40 11.14
C GLN A 4 -2.89 -10.47 9.87
N VAL A 5 -3.81 -9.52 9.67
CA VAL A 5 -4.59 -9.45 8.42
C VAL A 5 -3.69 -9.09 7.25
N TRP A 6 -2.80 -8.10 7.42
CA TRP A 6 -1.87 -7.70 6.35
C TRP A 6 -0.87 -8.80 6.00
N GLN A 7 -0.37 -9.55 6.98
CA GLN A 7 0.50 -10.71 6.74
C GLN A 7 -0.18 -11.79 5.87
N ARG A 8 -1.50 -12.01 6.05
CA ARG A 8 -2.28 -12.92 5.19
C ARG A 8 -2.37 -12.42 3.75
N TYR A 9 -2.50 -11.11 3.55
CA TYR A 9 -2.54 -10.48 2.22
C TYR A 9 -1.14 -10.21 1.63
N LEU A 10 -0.06 -10.30 2.41
CA LEU A 10 1.29 -9.94 1.97
C LEU A 10 1.74 -10.69 0.70
N PRO A 11 1.52 -12.01 0.53
CA PRO A 11 1.89 -12.70 -0.69
C PRO A 11 1.23 -12.13 -1.96
N VAL A 12 -0.07 -11.80 -1.89
CA VAL A 12 -0.79 -11.20 -3.02
C VAL A 12 -0.39 -9.74 -3.22
N ILE A 13 -0.18 -8.98 -2.14
CA ILE A 13 0.31 -7.61 -2.22
C ILE A 13 1.66 -7.56 -2.96
N ARG A 14 2.60 -8.46 -2.67
CA ARG A 14 3.88 -8.54 -3.40
C ARG A 14 3.70 -8.77 -4.90
N ILE A 15 2.78 -9.67 -5.28
CA ILE A 15 2.48 -9.93 -6.70
C ILE A 15 1.90 -8.68 -7.35
N VAL A 16 0.94 -8.03 -6.67
CA VAL A 16 0.29 -6.82 -7.17
C VAL A 16 1.29 -5.66 -7.28
N MET A 17 2.22 -5.50 -6.33
CA MET A 17 3.30 -4.51 -6.42
C MET A 17 4.17 -4.70 -7.67
N LYS A 18 4.51 -5.94 -8.01
CA LYS A 18 5.27 -6.23 -9.24
C LYS A 18 4.47 -5.89 -10.50
N ARG A 19 3.15 -6.12 -10.49
CA ARG A 19 2.26 -5.72 -11.59
C ARG A 19 2.08 -4.21 -11.67
N ALA A 20 2.09 -3.54 -10.51
CA ALA A 20 1.98 -2.08 -10.38
C ALA A 20 3.14 -1.31 -11.04
N LEU A 21 4.25 -1.99 -11.35
CA LEU A 21 5.33 -1.45 -12.16
C LEU A 21 4.91 -1.11 -13.60
N SER A 22 3.93 -1.83 -14.13
CA SER A 22 3.45 -1.65 -15.51
C SER A 22 2.18 -0.80 -15.58
N SER A 23 1.29 -0.93 -14.60
CA SER A 23 0.05 -0.15 -14.53
C SER A 23 -0.52 -0.15 -13.13
N ASP A 24 -1.25 0.92 -12.76
CA ASP A 24 -1.96 1.00 -11.49
C ASP A 24 -2.80 -0.25 -11.21
N GLN A 25 -2.69 -0.77 -10.01
CA GLN A 25 -3.40 -1.97 -9.60
C GLN A 25 -4.38 -1.69 -8.48
N VAL A 26 -5.47 -2.45 -8.47
CA VAL A 26 -6.45 -2.45 -7.38
C VAL A 26 -6.61 -3.88 -6.89
N LEU A 27 -6.40 -4.07 -5.59
CA LEU A 27 -6.62 -5.33 -4.90
C LEU A 27 -7.91 -5.23 -4.08
N PRO A 28 -9.00 -5.90 -4.49
CA PRO A 28 -10.19 -6.02 -3.66
C PRO A 28 -9.87 -6.90 -2.45
N LEU A 29 -10.15 -6.38 -1.25
CA LEU A 29 -9.96 -7.08 0.01
C LEU A 29 -11.32 -7.57 0.55
N ASN A 30 -11.30 -8.66 1.32
CA ASN A 30 -12.53 -9.20 1.89
C ASN A 30 -12.92 -8.39 3.14
N ALA A 31 -13.98 -7.58 3.02
CA ALA A 31 -14.53 -6.80 4.14
C ALA A 31 -14.71 -7.60 5.46
N PRO A 32 -15.20 -8.87 5.44
CA PRO A 32 -15.36 -9.66 6.67
C PRO A 32 -14.05 -9.91 7.44
N ASP A 33 -12.90 -9.94 6.77
CA ASP A 33 -11.60 -10.10 7.46
C ASP A 33 -11.27 -8.88 8.33
N PHE A 34 -11.76 -7.70 7.96
CA PHE A 34 -11.55 -6.45 8.68
C PHE A 34 -12.64 -6.21 9.73
N GLU A 35 -13.90 -6.55 9.42
CA GLU A 35 -15.03 -6.44 10.35
C GLU A 35 -14.81 -7.30 11.60
N ARG A 36 -14.23 -8.50 11.46
CA ARG A 36 -13.84 -9.38 12.59
C ARG A 36 -12.80 -8.76 13.53
N LEU A 37 -12.05 -7.77 13.06
CA LEU A 37 -11.05 -7.05 13.85
C LEU A 37 -11.63 -5.76 14.48
N GLY A 38 -12.95 -5.56 14.41
CA GLY A 38 -13.64 -4.40 14.98
C GLY A 38 -13.67 -3.18 14.05
N LEU A 39 -13.19 -3.30 12.82
CA LEU A 39 -13.23 -2.23 11.82
C LEU A 39 -14.65 -2.18 11.22
N THR A 40 -15.55 -1.41 11.84
CA THR A 40 -16.95 -1.32 11.39
C THR A 40 -17.17 -0.26 10.33
N ARG A 41 -18.21 -0.46 9.51
CA ARG A 41 -18.57 0.39 8.34
C ARG A 41 -18.85 1.86 8.63
N LYS A 42 -19.00 2.31 9.88
CA LYS A 42 -19.53 3.66 10.18
C LYS A 42 -18.59 4.82 9.80
N SER A 43 -17.29 4.61 9.57
CA SER A 43 -16.41 5.67 9.03
C SER A 43 -15.70 5.33 7.71
N GLY A 44 -15.67 4.06 7.30
CA GLY A 44 -14.94 3.63 6.10
C GLY A 44 -13.44 3.92 6.23
N TYR A 45 -12.64 2.90 6.52
CA TYR A 45 -11.19 3.11 6.66
C TYR A 45 -10.61 3.51 5.31
N LYS A 46 -10.23 4.77 5.21
CA LYS A 46 -9.47 5.32 4.11
C LYS A 46 -8.12 5.75 4.63
N PHE A 47 -7.08 5.48 3.86
CA PHE A 47 -5.75 6.00 4.12
C PHE A 47 -4.94 5.97 2.86
N GLU A 48 -3.83 6.70 2.90
CA GLU A 48 -2.80 6.65 1.88
C GLU A 48 -1.44 6.61 2.57
N ILE A 49 -0.55 5.72 2.10
CA ILE A 49 0.84 5.66 2.53
C ILE A 49 1.74 5.65 1.30
N GLY A 50 2.83 6.41 1.37
CA GLY A 50 3.89 6.42 0.35
C GLY A 50 5.12 5.69 0.87
N LEU A 51 5.75 4.87 0.04
CA LEU A 51 7.02 4.19 0.32
C LEU A 51 8.05 4.60 -0.71
N ALA A 52 9.20 5.09 -0.27
CA ALA A 52 10.32 5.47 -1.13
C ALA A 52 11.65 5.25 -0.38
N ASN A 53 12.71 4.88 -1.10
CA ASN A 53 14.05 4.69 -0.56
C ASN A 53 14.08 3.73 0.66
N GLY A 54 13.29 2.66 0.63
CA GLY A 54 13.20 1.70 1.73
C GLY A 54 12.43 2.17 2.97
N LYS A 55 11.78 3.35 2.91
CA LYS A 55 11.16 4.01 4.06
C LYS A 55 9.78 4.56 3.75
N LEU A 56 9.05 4.89 4.80
CA LEU A 56 7.78 5.60 4.72
C LEU A 56 8.03 7.07 4.35
N ARG A 57 7.32 7.56 3.32
CA ARG A 57 7.43 8.94 2.82
C ARG A 57 6.55 9.92 3.60
N ASN A 58 5.40 9.47 4.12
CA ASN A 58 4.44 10.31 4.80
C ASN A 58 4.26 9.90 6.27
N VAL A 59 3.83 10.85 7.11
CA VAL A 59 3.47 10.54 8.50
C VAL A 59 2.08 9.94 8.56
N ILE A 60 1.93 8.82 9.26
CA ILE A 60 0.62 8.20 9.53
C ILE A 60 0.16 8.68 10.89
N VAL A 61 -0.94 9.45 10.92
CA VAL A 61 -1.53 9.99 12.16
C VAL A 61 -2.91 9.34 12.36
N ASP A 62 -3.14 8.78 13.54
CA ASP A 62 -4.43 8.23 13.99
C ASP A 62 -5.08 7.17 13.06
N VAL A 63 -4.27 6.46 12.26
CA VAL A 63 -4.75 5.33 11.45
C VAL A 63 -3.95 4.05 11.77
N PRO A 64 -4.32 3.29 12.82
CA PRO A 64 -3.62 2.07 13.22
C PRO A 64 -3.56 0.99 12.11
N LEU A 65 -4.57 0.95 11.24
CA LEU A 65 -4.63 0.00 10.13
C LEU A 65 -3.55 0.30 9.07
N ALA A 66 -3.32 1.59 8.77
CA ALA A 66 -2.29 2.04 7.83
C ALA A 66 -0.89 1.82 8.42
N ALA A 67 -0.70 2.14 9.71
CA ALA A 67 0.55 1.91 10.41
C ALA A 67 0.94 0.42 10.40
N ALA A 68 -0.02 -0.47 10.62
CA ALA A 68 0.22 -1.90 10.55
C ALA A 68 0.57 -2.39 9.14
N LEU A 69 -0.05 -1.83 8.08
CA LEU A 69 0.33 -2.16 6.70
C LEU A 69 1.77 -1.71 6.43
N ALA A 70 2.11 -0.46 6.74
CA ALA A 70 3.45 0.08 6.57
C ALA A 70 4.49 -0.78 7.29
N GLN A 71 4.21 -1.17 8.53
CA GLN A 71 5.10 -2.03 9.30
C GLN A 71 5.32 -3.39 8.62
N VAL A 72 4.25 -4.07 8.19
CA VAL A 72 4.36 -5.38 7.50
C VAL A 72 5.12 -5.26 6.17
N LEU A 73 4.93 -4.17 5.43
CA LEU A 73 5.65 -3.90 4.18
C LEU A 73 7.13 -3.62 4.44
N LEU A 74 7.46 -2.86 5.47
CA LEU A 74 8.84 -2.48 5.80
C LEU A 74 9.65 -3.62 6.43
N GLU A 75 8.99 -4.54 7.15
CA GLU A 75 9.61 -5.75 7.72
C GLU A 75 9.89 -6.83 6.66
N ASP A 76 9.24 -6.75 5.49
CA ASP A 76 9.38 -7.75 4.45
C ASP A 76 10.58 -7.50 3.53
N ALA A 77 11.51 -8.45 3.48
CA ALA A 77 12.72 -8.34 2.66
C ALA A 77 12.43 -8.20 1.14
N ALA A 78 11.42 -8.89 0.63
CA ALA A 78 11.07 -8.83 -0.79
C ALA A 78 10.43 -7.49 -1.18
N VAL A 79 9.57 -6.94 -0.32
CA VAL A 79 9.05 -5.58 -0.48
C VAL A 79 10.17 -4.56 -0.34
N GLN A 80 11.04 -4.67 0.67
CA GLN A 80 12.19 -3.79 0.87
C GLN A 80 13.08 -3.69 -0.37
N ALA A 81 13.42 -4.83 -0.98
CA ALA A 81 14.19 -4.84 -2.22
C ALA A 81 13.52 -4.04 -3.36
N ILE A 82 12.18 -4.08 -3.44
CA ILE A 82 11.44 -3.33 -4.46
C ILE A 82 11.42 -1.83 -4.14
N ILE A 83 11.13 -1.44 -2.89
CA ILE A 83 10.94 -0.03 -2.50
C ILE A 83 12.26 0.74 -2.27
N GLN A 84 13.41 0.05 -2.26
CA GLN A 84 14.71 0.71 -2.25
C GLN A 84 15.01 1.43 -3.56
N GLU A 85 14.59 0.84 -4.68
CA GLU A 85 14.86 1.37 -6.03
C GLU A 85 13.68 2.17 -6.59
N ARG A 86 12.49 2.04 -5.98
CA ARG A 86 11.23 2.50 -6.56
C ARG A 86 10.31 3.10 -5.51
N GLU A 87 9.47 4.01 -5.96
CA GLU A 87 8.47 4.65 -5.12
C GLU A 87 7.08 4.07 -5.38
N PHE A 88 6.33 3.82 -4.30
CA PHE A 88 4.96 3.32 -4.38
C PHE A 88 4.02 4.12 -3.48
N VAL A 89 2.78 4.24 -3.92
CA VAL A 89 1.67 4.75 -3.13
C VAL A 89 0.63 3.65 -2.95
N PHE A 90 0.23 3.43 -1.71
CA PHE A 90 -0.81 2.49 -1.31
C PHE A 90 -1.98 3.27 -0.73
N SER A 91 -3.18 3.08 -1.28
CA SER A 91 -4.37 3.80 -0.83
C SER A 91 -5.50 2.81 -0.59
N LEU A 92 -6.08 2.83 0.62
CA LEU A 92 -7.26 2.02 0.93
C LEU A 92 -8.52 2.86 0.75
N SER A 93 -9.51 2.32 0.06
CA SER A 93 -10.83 2.94 -0.07
C SER A 93 -11.82 2.39 0.98
N PRO A 94 -12.89 3.13 1.33
CA PRO A 94 -13.99 2.62 2.16
C PRO A 94 -14.67 1.35 1.64
N ARG A 95 -14.45 0.97 0.38
CA ARG A 95 -14.97 -0.26 -0.24
C ARG A 95 -14.05 -1.47 -0.01
N PHE A 96 -13.03 -1.32 0.84
CA PHE A 96 -12.00 -2.34 1.06
C PHE A 96 -11.21 -2.65 -0.21
N GLU A 97 -10.92 -1.63 -1.02
CA GLU A 97 -10.05 -1.76 -2.20
C GLU A 97 -8.70 -1.12 -1.90
N LEU A 98 -7.63 -1.91 -1.96
CA LEU A 98 -6.26 -1.41 -1.82
C LEU A 98 -5.70 -1.10 -3.20
N SER A 99 -5.55 0.17 -3.50
CA SER A 99 -4.89 0.66 -4.71
C SER A 99 -3.37 0.69 -4.49
N ILE A 100 -2.61 0.22 -5.47
CA ILE A 100 -1.15 0.18 -5.45
C ILE A 100 -0.66 0.81 -6.75
N ARG A 101 0.07 1.92 -6.62
CA ARG A 101 0.58 2.69 -7.75
C ARG A 101 2.09 2.85 -7.65
N HIS A 102 2.79 2.58 -8.75
CA HIS A 102 4.21 2.87 -8.87
C HIS A 102 4.38 4.32 -9.34
N ILE A 103 5.16 5.11 -8.60
CA ILE A 103 5.44 6.49 -8.98
C ILE A 103 6.68 6.48 -9.88
N VAL A 104 6.45 6.57 -11.18
CA VAL A 104 7.52 6.85 -12.14
C VAL A 104 7.81 8.33 -12.03
N ALA A 105 9.01 8.70 -11.59
CA ALA A 105 9.46 10.08 -11.67
C ALA A 105 9.25 10.54 -13.12
N ALA A 106 8.39 11.53 -13.32
CA ALA A 106 8.05 12.02 -14.65
C ALA A 106 9.35 12.40 -15.35
N THR A 107 9.74 11.62 -16.36
CA THR A 107 10.66 12.10 -17.39
C THR A 107 9.93 13.26 -18.04
N VAL A 108 10.30 14.49 -17.69
CA VAL A 108 9.95 15.66 -18.49
C VAL A 108 10.37 15.31 -19.91
N PRO A 109 9.45 15.21 -20.89
CA PRO A 109 9.88 15.11 -22.27
C PRO A 109 10.55 16.45 -22.61
N GLU A 110 11.89 16.46 -22.61
CA GLU A 110 12.69 17.48 -23.28
C GLU A 110 12.47 17.32 -24.79
N ASP A 111 11.34 17.82 -25.28
CA ASP A 111 11.10 18.04 -26.69
C ASP A 111 10.35 19.36 -26.85
N GLU A 112 11.10 20.45 -26.80
CA GLU A 112 10.97 21.56 -27.77
C GLU A 112 12.25 22.40 -27.65
N ALA A 113 13.25 22.02 -28.44
CA ALA A 113 14.41 22.84 -28.80
C ALA A 113 14.11 23.60 -30.10
#